data_AF-A0A314V497-F1
#
_entry.id   AF-A0A314V497-F1
#
_cell.length_a   1.000
_cell.length_b   1.000
_cell.length_c   1.000
_cell.angle_alpha   90.00
_cell.angle_beta   90.00
_cell.angle_gamma   90.00
#
_symmetry.space_group_name_H-M   'P 1'
#
loop_
_entity.id
_entity.type
_entity.pdbx_description
1 polymer ?
#
loop_
_entity_poly.entity_id
_entity_poly.type
_entity_poly.pdbx_seq_one_letter_code
_entity_poly.pdbx_strand_id
1 'polypeptide(L)'
;MTANNYDSFVHLVLDFIVKRLEATMIQKRFSQLGGLQLDRDARALVSHFSSMTQRTVRDKFARLTQMATILNLEKVSEILDFWGENSGPMTWRLTPAEVRRVLGLRVDFKPEAISALKL
;
A
#
# COMPACT_ATOMS: atom_id res chain seq x y z
N MET A 1 -23.95 -20.38 -7.60
CA MET A 1 -23.70 -19.94 -6.21
C MET A 1 -24.72 -18.86 -5.87
N THR A 2 -25.18 -18.76 -4.62
CA THR A 2 -26.02 -17.62 -4.19
C THR A 2 -25.17 -16.34 -4.19
N ALA A 3 -25.80 -15.17 -4.33
CA ALA A 3 -25.10 -13.88 -4.32
C ALA A 3 -24.23 -13.69 -3.07
N ASN A 4 -24.77 -14.02 -1.89
CA ASN A 4 -24.02 -13.94 -0.62
C ASN A 4 -22.80 -14.87 -0.57
N ASN A 5 -22.91 -16.09 -1.10
CA ASN A 5 -21.80 -17.04 -1.14
C ASN A 5 -20.73 -16.59 -2.14
N TYR A 6 -21.14 -16.01 -3.27
CA TYR A 6 -20.24 -15.44 -4.25
C TYR A 6 -19.46 -14.25 -3.70
N ASP A 7 -20.14 -13.27 -3.07
CA ASP A 7 -19.47 -12.14 -2.42
C ASP A 7 -18.45 -12.60 -1.38
N SER A 8 -18.84 -13.55 -0.53
CA SER A 8 -17.95 -14.09 0.50
C SER A 8 -16.72 -14.78 -0.11
N PHE A 9 -16.92 -15.54 -1.19
CA PHE A 9 -15.83 -16.17 -1.93
C PHE A 9 -14.88 -15.14 -2.55
N VAL A 10 -15.40 -14.10 -3.20
CA VAL A 10 -14.59 -13.00 -3.76
C VAL A 10 -13.75 -12.33 -2.68
N HIS A 11 -14.32 -12.08 -1.49
CA HIS A 11 -13.57 -11.49 -0.38
C HIS A 11 -12.45 -12.39 0.17
N LEU A 12 -12.65 -13.70 0.22
CA LEU A 12 -11.60 -14.65 0.62
C LEU A 12 -10.45 -14.68 -0.39
N VAL A 13 -10.78 -14.68 -1.69
CA VAL A 13 -9.79 -14.60 -2.77
C VAL A 13 -9.02 -13.29 -2.70
N LEU A 14 -9.73 -12.18 -2.46
CA LEU A 14 -9.13 -10.86 -2.26
C LEU A 14 -8.12 -10.84 -1.11
N ASP A 15 -8.48 -11.35 0.06
CA ASP A 15 -7.58 -11.39 1.22
C ASP A 15 -6.31 -12.20 0.91
N PHE A 16 -6.46 -13.32 0.21
CA PHE A 16 -5.32 -14.13 -0.24
C PHE A 16 -4.41 -13.35 -1.20
N ILE A 17 -4.98 -12.72 -2.23
CA ILE A 17 -4.23 -11.98 -3.25
C ILE A 17 -3.49 -10.80 -2.63
N VAL A 18 -4.18 -9.97 -1.83
CA VAL A 18 -3.57 -8.80 -1.20
C VAL A 18 -2.42 -9.19 -0.29
N LYS A 19 -2.61 -10.21 0.55
CA LYS A 19 -1.56 -10.72 1.43
C LYS A 19 -0.34 -11.21 0.65
N ARG A 20 -0.57 -11.90 -0.49
CA ARG A 20 0.52 -12.40 -1.34
C ARG A 20 1.25 -11.26 -2.06
N LEU A 21 0.52 -10.25 -2.54
CA LEU A 21 1.11 -9.07 -3.17
C LEU A 21 1.98 -8.29 -2.19
N GLU A 22 1.48 -8.04 -0.97
CA GLU A 22 2.23 -7.33 0.07
C GLU A 22 3.56 -8.05 0.39
N ALA A 23 3.49 -9.37 0.62
CA ALA A 23 4.68 -10.18 0.88
C ALA A 23 5.69 -10.15 -0.28
N THR A 24 5.19 -10.13 -1.52
CA THR A 24 6.04 -10.08 -2.72
C THR A 24 6.67 -8.70 -2.89
N MET A 25 5.93 -7.62 -2.65
CA MET A 25 6.41 -6.25 -2.77
C MET A 25 7.57 -5.96 -1.83
N ILE A 26 7.52 -6.45 -0.59
CA ILE A 26 8.59 -6.30 0.41
C ILE A 26 9.92 -6.91 -0.05
N GLN A 27 9.90 -7.88 -0.98
CA GLN A 27 11.10 -8.51 -1.51
C GLN A 27 11.67 -7.76 -2.72
N LYS A 28 10.95 -6.79 -3.28
CA LYS A 28 11.36 -6.04 -4.47
C LYS A 28 12.18 -4.79 -4.10
N ARG A 29 12.73 -4.19 -5.15
CA ARG A 29 13.36 -2.87 -5.11
C ARG A 29 12.66 -1.97 -6.13
N PHE A 30 12.49 -0.71 -5.77
CA PHE A 30 11.72 0.25 -6.55
C PHE A 30 12.58 1.47 -6.87
N SER A 31 12.44 1.97 -8.10
CA SER A 31 12.72 3.37 -8.43
C SER A 31 11.43 4.18 -8.30
N GLN A 32 11.51 5.50 -8.47
CA GLN A 32 10.33 6.37 -8.51
C GLN A 32 9.32 5.93 -9.59
N LEU A 33 9.80 5.60 -10.80
CA LEU A 33 8.94 5.08 -11.87
C LEU A 33 8.33 3.72 -11.52
N GLY A 34 9.06 2.88 -10.80
CA GLY A 34 8.53 1.62 -10.27
C GLY A 34 7.42 1.81 -9.24
N GLY A 35 7.56 2.82 -8.36
CA GLY A 35 6.49 3.25 -7.45
C GLY A 35 5.25 3.73 -8.19
N LEU A 36 5.42 4.50 -9.26
CA LEU A 36 4.32 5.00 -10.07
C LEU A 36 3.57 3.88 -10.80
N GLN A 37 4.30 2.90 -11.34
CA GLN A 37 3.69 1.73 -11.96
C GLN A 37 2.88 0.94 -10.93
N LEU A 38 3.41 0.74 -9.72
CA LEU A 38 2.72 0.02 -8.66
C LEU A 38 1.43 0.73 -8.21
N ASP A 39 1.41 2.06 -8.11
CA ASP A 39 0.19 2.81 -7.79
C ASP A 39 -0.90 2.61 -8.85
N ARG A 40 -0.51 2.63 -10.14
CA ARG A 40 -1.42 2.31 -11.25
C ARG A 40 -1.98 0.90 -11.14
N ASP A 41 -1.14 -0.09 -10.87
CA ASP A 41 -1.55 -1.49 -10.72
C ASP A 41 -2.48 -1.67 -9.51
N ALA A 42 -2.18 -1.04 -8.38
CA ALA A 42 -3.01 -1.07 -7.18
C ALA A 42 -4.41 -0.48 -7.44
N ARG A 43 -4.49 0.66 -8.14
CA ARG A 43 -5.78 1.26 -8.54
C ARG A 43 -6.55 0.37 -9.50
N ALA A 44 -5.89 -0.25 -10.46
CA ALA A 44 -6.50 -1.18 -11.41
C ALA A 44 -7.09 -2.40 -10.69
N LEU A 45 -6.35 -2.98 -9.74
CA LEU A 45 -6.83 -4.09 -8.91
C LEU A 45 -8.04 -3.69 -8.07
N VAL A 46 -7.99 -2.55 -7.37
CA VAL A 46 -9.12 -2.05 -6.58
C VAL A 46 -10.37 -1.87 -7.46
N SER A 47 -10.21 -1.26 -8.64
CA SER A 47 -11.30 -1.06 -9.60
C SER A 47 -11.91 -2.38 -10.06
N HIS A 48 -11.06 -3.33 -10.47
CA HIS A 48 -11.49 -4.65 -10.94
C HIS A 48 -12.27 -5.40 -9.87
N PHE A 49 -11.75 -5.50 -8.65
CA PHE A 49 -12.45 -6.22 -7.59
C PHE A 49 -13.69 -5.49 -7.08
N SER A 50 -13.73 -4.16 -7.17
CA SER A 50 -14.94 -3.39 -6.85
C SER A 50 -16.09 -3.68 -7.82
N SER A 51 -15.81 -4.04 -9.08
CA SER A 51 -16.86 -4.42 -10.03
C SER A 51 -17.34 -5.87 -9.87
N MET A 52 -16.58 -6.70 -9.14
CA MET A 52 -16.90 -8.11 -8.93
C MET A 52 -17.79 -8.38 -7.72
N THR A 53 -18.01 -7.41 -6.82
CA THR A 53 -18.83 -7.59 -5.62
C THR A 53 -19.60 -6.31 -5.27
N GLN A 54 -20.74 -6.45 -4.59
CA GLN A 54 -21.53 -5.31 -4.12
C GLN A 54 -20.98 -4.73 -2.80
N ARG A 55 -20.09 -5.46 -2.12
CA ARG A 55 -19.48 -5.06 -0.85
C ARG A 55 -18.19 -4.27 -1.09
N THR A 56 -17.87 -3.37 -0.17
CA THR A 56 -16.67 -2.53 -0.32
C THR A 56 -15.39 -3.35 -0.19
N VAL A 57 -14.43 -3.11 -1.09
CA VAL A 57 -13.13 -3.82 -1.10
C VAL A 57 -11.96 -2.92 -0.68
N ARG A 58 -12.15 -1.59 -0.67
CA ARG A 58 -11.08 -0.60 -0.47
C ARG A 58 -10.26 -0.85 0.80
N ASP A 59 -10.94 -1.23 1.88
CA ASP A 59 -10.33 -1.50 3.17
C ASP A 59 -9.34 -2.67 3.15
N LYS A 60 -9.57 -3.66 2.28
CA LYS A 60 -8.64 -4.78 2.08
C LYS A 60 -7.34 -4.32 1.42
N PHE A 61 -7.40 -3.34 0.52
CA PHE A 61 -6.24 -2.80 -0.19
C PHE A 61 -5.50 -1.69 0.57
N ALA A 62 -6.02 -1.23 1.72
CA ALA A 62 -5.50 -0.05 2.41
C ALA A 62 -3.97 -0.08 2.66
N ARG A 63 -3.43 -1.22 3.10
CA ARG A 63 -1.98 -1.39 3.31
C ARG A 63 -1.19 -1.29 2.00
N LEU A 64 -1.64 -1.96 0.94
CA LEU A 64 -1.00 -1.88 -0.38
C LEU A 64 -1.01 -0.46 -0.94
N THR A 65 -2.13 0.25 -0.82
CA THR A 65 -2.24 1.64 -1.27
C THR A 65 -1.32 2.55 -0.47
N GLN A 66 -1.24 2.39 0.85
CA GLN A 66 -0.31 3.14 1.70
C GLN A 66 1.16 2.87 1.35
N MET A 67 1.52 1.62 1.05
CA MET A 67 2.84 1.29 0.53
C MET A 67 3.12 1.98 -0.81
N ALA A 68 2.15 1.97 -1.73
CA ALA A 68 2.28 2.64 -3.02
C ALA A 68 2.44 4.16 -2.86
N THR A 69 1.74 4.80 -1.91
CA THR A 69 1.94 6.21 -1.54
C THR A 69 3.38 6.46 -1.10
N ILE A 70 3.91 5.67 -0.17
CA ILE A 70 5.30 5.81 0.31
C ILE A 70 6.30 5.65 -0.83
N LEU A 71 6.10 4.66 -1.71
CA LEU A 71 7.01 4.38 -2.82
C LEU A 71 6.99 5.44 -3.92
N ASN A 72 5.97 6.32 -3.94
CA ASN A 72 5.85 7.45 -4.88
C ASN A 72 6.38 8.78 -4.33
N LEU A 73 6.86 8.83 -3.08
CA LEU A 73 7.47 10.04 -2.55
C LEU A 73 8.72 10.43 -3.35
N GLU A 74 8.95 11.71 -3.56
CA GLU A 74 10.18 12.18 -4.21
C GLU A 74 11.34 12.21 -3.22
N LYS A 75 11.05 12.47 -1.94
CA LYS A 75 12.04 12.53 -0.86
C LYS A 75 11.58 11.79 0.39
N VAL A 76 12.54 11.26 1.14
CA VAL A 76 12.28 10.55 2.41
C VAL A 76 11.50 11.39 3.42
N SER A 77 11.74 12.71 3.49
CA SER A 77 11.09 13.61 4.44
C SER A 77 9.61 13.86 4.17
N GLU A 78 9.14 13.70 2.92
CA GLU A 78 7.76 13.97 2.53
C GLU A 78 6.76 13.05 3.24
N ILE A 79 7.21 11.90 3.76
CA ILE A 79 6.35 11.05 4.60
C ILE A 79 5.79 11.80 5.82
N LEU A 80 6.50 12.82 6.32
CA LEU A 80 6.08 13.62 7.48
C LEU A 80 4.88 14.52 7.14
N ASP A 81 4.65 14.82 5.87
CA ASP A 81 3.48 15.58 5.40
C ASP A 81 2.21 14.73 5.44
N PHE A 82 2.35 13.41 5.60
CA PHE A 82 1.24 12.46 5.66
C PHE A 82 1.18 11.70 6.98
N TRP A 83 2.06 11.96 7.96
CA TRP A 83 2.20 11.13 9.15
C TRP A 83 1.84 11.88 10.44
N GLY A 84 1.39 11.15 11.46
CA GLY A 84 1.00 11.73 12.75
C GLY A 84 -0.13 12.73 12.62
N GLU A 85 0.04 13.92 13.20
CA GLU A 85 -0.95 15.01 13.13
C GLU A 85 -1.21 15.50 11.70
N ASN A 86 -0.28 15.26 10.77
CA ASN A 86 -0.41 15.65 9.37
C ASN A 86 -1.13 14.59 8.51
N SER A 87 -1.59 13.48 9.08
CA SER A 87 -2.23 12.41 8.29
C SER A 87 -3.55 12.81 7.64
N GLY A 88 -4.13 13.94 8.06
CA GLY A 88 -5.43 14.39 7.59
C GLY A 88 -6.48 13.27 7.71
N PRO A 89 -7.24 12.97 6.65
CA PRO A 89 -8.25 11.91 6.69
C PRO A 89 -7.66 10.49 6.59
N MET A 90 -6.36 10.32 6.31
CA MET A 90 -5.77 8.99 6.15
C MET A 90 -5.51 8.33 7.50
N THR A 91 -6.18 7.21 7.76
CA THR A 91 -5.83 6.32 8.86
C THR A 91 -4.76 5.32 8.43
N TRP A 92 -3.55 5.48 8.96
CA TRP A 92 -2.44 4.56 8.69
C TRP A 92 -2.69 3.17 9.28
N ARG A 93 -2.44 2.15 8.45
CA ARG A 93 -2.48 0.72 8.83
C ARG A 93 -1.09 0.10 8.88
N LEU A 94 -0.07 0.88 8.55
CA LEU A 94 1.34 0.53 8.68
C LEU A 94 1.86 1.08 10.01
N THR A 95 2.67 0.30 10.71
CA THR A 95 3.42 0.77 11.89
C THR A 95 4.61 1.65 11.46
N PRO A 96 5.19 2.47 12.36
CA PRO A 96 6.40 3.23 12.05
C PRO A 96 7.54 2.36 11.50
N ALA A 97 7.72 1.14 12.03
CA ALA A 97 8.72 0.19 11.56
C ALA A 97 8.44 -0.29 10.13
N GLU A 98 7.18 -0.55 9.81
CA GLU A 98 6.76 -0.92 8.45
C GLU A 98 6.95 0.23 7.47
N VAL A 99 6.64 1.47 7.85
CA VAL A 99 6.91 2.65 7.00
C VAL A 99 8.39 2.76 6.67
N ARG A 100 9.28 2.64 7.67
CA ARG A 100 10.73 2.66 7.43
C ARG A 100 11.16 1.51 6.51
N ARG A 101 10.58 0.32 6.70
CA ARG A 101 10.86 -0.83 5.83
C ARG A 101 10.45 -0.57 4.38
N VAL A 102 9.28 0.03 4.16
CA VAL A 102 8.77 0.36 2.81
C VAL A 102 9.61 1.47 2.16
N LEU A 103 9.96 2.52 2.91
CA LEU A 103 10.90 3.55 2.44
C LEU A 103 12.23 2.92 2.00
N GLY A 104 12.72 1.93 2.74
CA GLY A 104 13.95 1.20 2.41
C GLY A 104 13.88 0.33 1.17
N LEU A 105 12.71 0.15 0.54
CA LEU A 105 12.59 -0.54 -0.74
C LEU A 105 12.98 0.36 -1.92
N ARG A 106 13.03 1.68 -1.73
CA ARG A 106 13.48 2.65 -2.74
C ARG A 106 14.99 2.66 -2.84
N VAL A 107 15.51 2.40 -4.04
CA VAL A 107 16.96 2.24 -4.28
C VAL A 107 17.74 3.55 -4.13
N ASP A 108 17.07 4.68 -4.26
CA ASP A 108 17.61 6.03 -4.22
C ASP A 108 17.47 6.70 -2.85
N PHE A 109 16.74 6.09 -1.91
CA PHE A 109 16.59 6.61 -0.55
C PHE A 109 17.72 6.13 0.36
N LYS A 110 18.41 7.09 0.97
CA LYS A 110 19.55 6.82 1.86
C LYS A 110 19.08 6.24 3.20
N PRO A 111 19.63 5.10 3.68
CA PRO A 111 19.26 4.50 4.96
C PRO A 111 19.37 5.47 6.15
N GLU A 112 20.36 6.36 6.14
CA GLU A 112 20.59 7.34 7.21
C GLU A 112 19.42 8.32 7.30
N ALA A 113 18.93 8.80 6.15
CA ALA A 113 17.77 9.70 6.08
C ALA A 113 16.50 9.02 6.62
N ILE A 114 16.29 7.74 6.30
CA ILE A 114 15.15 6.96 6.79
C ILE A 114 15.25 6.75 8.30
N SER A 115 16.46 6.47 8.83
CA SER A 115 16.67 6.28 10.26
C SER A 115 16.44 7.56 11.07
N ALA A 116 16.76 8.73 10.50
CA ALA A 116 16.62 10.03 11.15
C ALA A 116 15.17 10.53 11.26
N LEU A 117 14.21 9.90 10.56
CA LEU A 117 12.79 10.28 10.65
C LEU A 117 12.24 10.11 12.08
N LYS A 118 11.36 11.01 12.47
CA LYS A 118 10.57 10.94 13.71
C LYS A 118 9.13 10.58 13.35
N LEU A 119 8.87 9.29 13.24
CA LEU A 119 7.55 8.68 12.97
C LEU A 119 6.93 8.21 14.28
#